data_AF-A0A059X2W0-F1
#
_entry.id   AF-A0A059X2W0-F1
#
_cell.length_a   1.000
_cell.length_b   1.000
_cell.length_c   1.000
_cell.angle_alpha   90.00
_cell.angle_beta   90.00
_cell.angle_gamma   90.00
#
_symmetry.space_group_name_H-M   'P 1'
#
loop_
_entity.id
_entity.type
_entity.pdbx_description
1 polymer ?
#
loop_
_entity_poly.entity_id
_entity_poly.type
_entity_poly.pdbx_seq_one_letter_code
_entity_poly.pdbx_strand_id
1 'polypeptide(L)'
;TQAFLTGPITKQLGDRGAIIFGVVADSVAFVAIGLATAGWMPFVLAPLFALGSVGHPALQSLMSAQVGESRQGELQGVLASAASLTSIAGPLLATTVYFWTKPYFIGTVWLVAAALYLLAIPVLIWVAARGRTAAAAA
;
A
#
# COMPACT_ATOMS: atom_id res chain seq x y z
N THR A 1 -15.13 3.92 11.14
CA THR A 1 -14.22 5.06 10.88
C THR A 1 -13.53 4.99 9.52
N GLN A 2 -13.33 3.81 8.91
CA GLN A 2 -12.79 3.64 7.55
C GLN A 2 -13.60 4.34 6.43
N ALA A 3 -14.90 4.61 6.64
CA ALA A 3 -15.81 5.09 5.60
C ALA A 3 -15.72 6.60 5.25
N PHE A 4 -15.11 7.43 6.09
CA PHE A 4 -15.22 8.90 5.93
C PHE A 4 -14.27 9.49 4.86
N LEU A 5 -13.09 8.90 4.65
CA LEU A 5 -12.12 9.36 3.63
C LEU A 5 -12.06 8.48 2.38
N THR A 6 -12.37 7.19 2.52
CA THR A 6 -12.38 6.26 1.38
C THR A 6 -13.49 6.60 0.40
N GLY A 7 -14.72 6.81 0.89
CA GLY A 7 -15.91 7.05 0.06
C GLY A 7 -15.79 8.19 -0.96
N PRO A 8 -15.33 9.41 -0.60
CA PRO A 8 -15.17 10.50 -1.55
C PRO A 8 -14.06 10.25 -2.59
N ILE A 9 -12.95 9.65 -2.15
CA ILE A 9 -11.77 9.41 -3.01
C ILE A 9 -12.05 8.29 -4.00
N THR A 10 -12.67 7.17 -3.59
CA THR A 10 -13.10 6.13 -4.54
C THR A 10 -14.21 6.61 -5.46
N LYS A 11 -15.10 7.51 -5.01
CA LYS A 11 -16.14 8.08 -5.87
C LYS A 11 -15.59 9.01 -6.97
N GLN A 12 -14.45 9.66 -6.74
CA GLN A 12 -13.81 10.56 -7.73
C GLN A 12 -12.77 9.86 -8.60
N LEU A 13 -11.99 8.91 -8.05
CA LEU A 13 -10.86 8.27 -8.74
C LEU A 13 -11.12 6.82 -9.16
N GLY A 14 -12.22 6.22 -8.69
CA GLY A 14 -12.45 4.79 -8.75
C GLY A 14 -11.49 4.02 -7.84
N ASP A 15 -11.75 2.73 -7.63
CA ASP A 15 -10.93 1.91 -6.73
C ASP A 15 -9.47 1.80 -7.21
N ARG A 16 -9.23 1.76 -8.53
CA ARG A 16 -7.87 1.69 -9.08
C ARG A 16 -7.08 2.98 -8.87
N GLY A 17 -7.71 4.14 -9.09
CA GLY A 17 -7.07 5.43 -8.87
C GLY A 17 -6.79 5.67 -7.39
N ALA A 18 -7.68 5.21 -6.51
CA ALA A 18 -7.48 5.25 -5.06
C ALA A 18 -6.28 4.40 -4.60
N ILE A 19 -6.06 3.22 -5.18
CA ILE A 19 -4.87 2.39 -4.88
C ILE A 19 -3.59 3.12 -5.31
N ILE A 20 -3.53 3.61 -6.56
CA ILE A 20 -2.33 4.29 -7.08
C ILE A 20 -2.04 5.55 -6.26
N PHE A 21 -3.07 6.34 -5.93
CA PHE A 21 -2.95 7.50 -5.06
C PHE A 21 -2.38 7.13 -3.69
N GLY A 22 -2.91 6.07 -3.06
CA GLY A 22 -2.40 5.59 -1.78
C GLY A 22 -0.93 5.20 -1.84
N VAL A 23 -0.54 4.41 -2.85
CA VAL A 23 0.85 3.98 -3.06
C VAL A 23 1.80 5.16 -3.28
N VAL A 24 1.38 6.16 -4.05
CA VAL A 24 2.19 7.37 -4.29
C VAL A 24 2.30 8.20 -3.01
N ALA A 25 1.20 8.40 -2.27
CA ALA A 25 1.20 9.13 -1.02
C ALA A 25 2.12 8.47 0.02
N ASP A 26 2.04 7.15 0.18
CA ASP A 26 2.93 6.38 1.06
C ASP A 26 4.38 6.44 0.59
N SER A 27 4.64 6.37 -0.71
CA SER A 27 6.01 6.51 -1.25
C SER A 27 6.62 7.86 -0.89
N VAL A 28 5.87 8.95 -1.06
CA VAL A 28 6.32 10.30 -0.68
C VAL A 28 6.52 10.39 0.84
N ALA A 29 5.64 9.79 1.63
CA ALA A 29 5.76 9.76 3.08
C ALA A 29 7.02 9.00 3.54
N PHE A 30 7.31 7.85 2.92
CA PHE A 30 8.51 7.06 3.18
C PHE A 30 9.79 7.78 2.80
N VAL A 31 9.81 8.50 1.67
CA VAL A 31 10.96 9.34 1.32
C VAL A 31 11.14 10.47 2.33
N ALA A 32 10.06 11.17 2.68
CA ALA A 32 10.11 12.30 3.60
C ALA A 32 10.55 11.88 5.02
N ILE A 33 10.05 10.76 5.55
CA ILE A 33 10.47 10.24 6.85
C ILE A 33 11.90 9.68 6.81
N GLY A 34 12.32 9.11 5.69
CA GLY A 34 13.70 8.68 5.48
C GLY A 34 14.69 9.84 5.60
N LEU A 35 14.30 11.03 5.15
CA LEU A 35 15.09 12.25 5.22
C LEU A 35 14.89 13.04 6.52
N ALA A 36 14.09 12.54 7.46
CA ALA A 36 13.79 13.25 8.69
C ALA A 36 15.03 13.36 9.59
N THR A 37 15.34 14.60 10.01
CA THR A 37 16.48 14.92 10.88
C THR A 37 16.06 15.29 12.30
N ALA A 38 14.76 15.51 12.54
CA ALA A 38 14.23 15.94 13.82
C ALA A 38 13.02 15.10 14.25
N GLY A 39 12.93 14.83 15.56
CA GLY A 39 11.88 13.98 16.14
C GLY A 39 10.45 14.53 16.01
N TRP A 40 10.27 15.80 15.65
CA TRP A 40 8.94 16.39 15.42
C TRP A 40 8.39 16.12 14.01
N MET A 41 9.26 15.84 13.04
CA MET A 41 8.87 15.66 11.62
C MET A 41 7.85 14.52 11.39
N PRO A 42 7.93 13.36 12.08
CA PRO A 42 6.93 12.30 11.92
C PRO A 42 5.49 12.76 12.20
N PHE A 43 5.29 13.69 13.15
CA PHE A 43 3.95 14.21 13.47
C PHE A 43 3.38 15.05 12.32
N VAL A 44 4.23 15.80 11.61
CA VAL A 44 3.84 16.58 10.42
C VAL A 44 3.62 15.68 9.20
N LEU A 45 4.31 14.54 9.13
CA LEU A 45 4.14 13.55 8.06
C LEU A 45 2.94 12.60 8.30
N ALA A 46 2.42 12.51 9.52
CA ALA A 46 1.30 11.62 9.84
C ALA A 46 0.05 11.80 8.95
N PRO A 47 -0.38 13.04 8.60
CA PRO A 47 -1.47 13.23 7.65
C PRO A 47 -1.18 12.63 6.26
N LEU A 48 0.09 12.65 5.82
CA LEU A 48 0.47 12.09 4.53
C LEU A 48 0.37 10.56 4.52
N PHE A 49 0.80 9.90 5.60
CA PHE A 49 0.57 8.46 5.82
C PHE A 49 -0.92 8.12 5.92
N ALA A 50 -1.72 9.00 6.54
CA ALA A 50 -3.17 8.80 6.60
C ALA A 50 -3.83 8.82 5.21
N LEU A 51 -3.34 9.66 4.28
CA LEU A 51 -3.80 9.67 2.88
C LEU A 51 -3.42 8.37 2.14
N GLY A 52 -2.24 7.81 2.44
CA GLY A 52 -1.78 6.53 1.88
C GLY A 52 -2.70 5.35 2.22
N SER A 53 -3.28 5.37 3.43
CA SER A 53 -4.14 4.30 3.95
C SER A 53 -5.39 3.99 3.12
N VAL A 54 -5.80 4.89 2.23
CA VAL A 54 -6.98 4.74 1.35
C VAL A 54 -6.79 3.58 0.34
N GLY A 55 -5.56 3.23 -0.01
CA GLY A 55 -5.28 2.18 -0.99
C GLY A 55 -5.68 0.77 -0.52
N HIS A 56 -5.58 0.47 0.78
CA HIS A 56 -5.88 -0.84 1.33
C HIS A 56 -7.37 -1.26 1.17
N PRO A 57 -8.35 -0.46 1.63
CA PRO A 57 -9.77 -0.77 1.44
C PRO A 57 -10.20 -0.73 -0.03
N ALA A 58 -9.59 0.12 -0.87
CA ALA A 58 -9.84 0.13 -2.31
C ALA A 58 -9.37 -1.17 -2.99
N LEU A 59 -8.21 -1.70 -2.59
CA LEU A 59 -7.72 -3.00 -3.03
C LEU A 59 -8.63 -4.14 -2.57
N GLN A 60 -9.06 -4.12 -1.31
CA GLN A 60 -9.97 -5.13 -0.77
C GLN A 60 -11.33 -5.10 -1.48
N SER A 61 -11.88 -3.92 -1.74
CA SER A 61 -13.09 -3.71 -2.56
C SER A 61 -12.94 -4.36 -3.94
N LEU A 62 -11.86 -4.02 -4.68
CA LEU A 62 -11.60 -4.55 -6.02
C LEU A 62 -11.45 -6.07 -6.08
N MET A 63 -10.80 -6.67 -5.08
CA MET A 63 -10.66 -8.14 -5.02
C MET A 63 -11.98 -8.80 -4.67
N SER A 64 -12.74 -8.23 -3.73
CA SER A 64 -14.05 -8.74 -3.32
C SER A 64 -15.07 -8.69 -4.46
N ALA A 65 -15.01 -7.66 -5.32
CA ALA A 65 -15.88 -7.53 -6.48
C ALA A 65 -15.60 -8.57 -7.59
N GLN A 66 -14.43 -9.23 -7.55
CA GLN A 66 -14.04 -10.25 -8.54
C GLN A 66 -14.45 -11.67 -8.14
N VAL A 67 -14.99 -11.86 -6.92
CA VAL A 67 -15.42 -13.17 -6.41
C VAL A 67 -16.89 -13.12 -6.02
N GLY A 68 -17.63 -14.19 -6.34
CA GLY A 68 -19.02 -14.34 -5.90
C GLY A 68 -19.13 -14.53 -4.39
N GLU A 69 -20.32 -14.30 -3.82
CA GLU A 69 -20.59 -14.36 -2.38
C GLU A 69 -20.14 -15.68 -1.74
N SER A 70 -20.31 -16.80 -2.44
CA SER A 70 -19.92 -18.14 -1.98
C SER A 70 -18.41 -18.33 -1.76
N ARG A 71 -17.56 -17.45 -2.32
CA ARG A 71 -16.09 -17.51 -2.23
C ARG A 71 -15.49 -16.34 -1.45
N GLN A 72 -16.31 -15.48 -0.84
CA GLN A 72 -15.80 -14.38 -0.01
C GLN A 72 -15.01 -14.89 1.20
N GLY A 73 -15.44 -16.00 1.82
CA GLY A 73 -14.72 -16.62 2.93
C GLY A 73 -13.30 -17.09 2.53
N GLU A 74 -13.16 -17.68 1.35
CA GLU A 74 -11.86 -18.10 0.80
C GLU A 74 -10.96 -16.89 0.54
N LEU A 75 -11.50 -15.84 -0.10
CA LEU A 75 -10.76 -14.61 -0.35
C LEU A 75 -10.26 -13.98 0.96
N GLN A 76 -11.14 -13.82 1.96
CA GLN A 76 -10.73 -13.25 3.25
C GLN A 76 -9.71 -14.15 3.97
N GLY A 77 -9.81 -15.48 3.83
CA GLY A 77 -8.79 -16.41 4.34
C GLY A 77 -7.41 -16.20 3.71
N VAL A 78 -7.36 -15.99 2.39
CA VAL A 78 -6.12 -15.66 1.67
C VAL A 78 -5.57 -14.30 2.11
N LEU A 79 -6.42 -13.28 2.20
CA LEU A 79 -6.01 -11.94 2.65
C LEU A 79 -5.49 -11.94 4.09
N ALA A 80 -6.17 -12.65 4.98
CA ALA A 80 -5.74 -12.81 6.36
C ALA A 80 -4.38 -13.54 6.44
N SER A 81 -4.22 -14.63 5.69
CA SER A 81 -2.96 -15.38 5.63
C SER A 81 -1.81 -14.53 5.08
N ALA A 82 -2.05 -13.75 4.03
CA ALA A 82 -1.08 -12.81 3.47
C ALA A 82 -0.71 -11.70 4.47
N ALA A 83 -1.69 -11.17 5.19
CA ALA A 83 -1.48 -10.18 6.25
C ALA A 83 -0.64 -10.78 7.40
N SER A 84 -0.91 -12.00 7.83
CA SER A 84 -0.11 -12.71 8.85
C SER A 84 1.32 -12.98 8.39
N LEU A 85 1.54 -13.36 7.13
CA LEU A 85 2.88 -13.53 6.61
C LEU A 85 3.64 -12.20 6.58
N THR A 86 2.97 -11.13 6.14
CA THR A 86 3.53 -9.79 6.09
C THR A 86 3.84 -9.24 7.48
N SER A 87 3.03 -9.55 8.50
CA SER A 87 3.28 -9.09 9.87
C SER A 87 4.49 -9.76 10.53
N ILE A 88 4.90 -10.93 10.04
CA ILE A 88 6.13 -11.61 10.46
C ILE A 88 7.33 -11.12 9.62
N ALA A 89 7.19 -11.20 8.28
CA ALA A 89 8.29 -10.88 7.37
C ALA A 89 8.65 -9.39 7.38
N GLY A 90 7.66 -8.50 7.49
CA GLY A 90 7.84 -7.05 7.44
C GLY A 90 8.80 -6.54 8.52
N PRO A 91 8.52 -6.79 9.82
CA PRO A 91 9.43 -6.39 10.89
C PRO A 91 10.82 -7.03 10.78
N LEU A 92 10.92 -8.30 10.38
CA LEU A 92 12.21 -8.96 10.19
C LEU A 92 13.04 -8.26 9.11
N LEU A 93 12.48 -8.03 7.93
CA LEU A 93 13.15 -7.34 6.83
C LEU A 93 13.51 -5.91 7.21
N ALA A 94 12.57 -5.15 7.78
CA ALA A 94 12.80 -3.77 8.19
C ALA A 94 13.90 -3.66 9.26
N THR A 95 13.87 -4.56 10.25
CA THR A 95 14.86 -4.60 11.34
C THR A 95 16.24 -4.97 10.81
N THR A 96 16.34 -5.99 9.95
CA THR A 96 17.61 -6.39 9.34
C THR A 96 18.20 -5.26 8.50
N VAL A 97 17.41 -4.65 7.63
CA VAL A 97 17.84 -3.50 6.81
C VAL A 97 18.29 -2.35 7.71
N TYR A 98 17.51 -2.01 8.74
CA TYR A 98 17.84 -0.94 9.68
C TYR A 98 19.18 -1.18 10.38
N PHE A 99 19.41 -2.35 10.97
CA PHE A 99 20.67 -2.61 11.69
C PHE A 99 21.88 -2.63 10.77
N TRP A 100 21.73 -3.09 9.53
CA TRP A 100 22.80 -3.07 8.53
C TRP A 100 23.12 -1.66 8.03
N THR A 101 22.11 -0.80 7.91
CA THR A 101 22.24 0.51 7.24
C THR A 101 22.37 1.69 8.19
N LYS A 102 21.94 1.55 9.46
CA LYS A 102 22.02 2.62 10.47
C LYS A 102 23.40 3.28 10.63
N PRO A 103 24.56 2.59 10.47
CA PRO A 103 25.85 3.26 10.61
C PRO A 103 26.15 4.25 9.48
N TYR A 104 25.53 4.04 8.32
CA TYR A 104 25.73 4.88 7.12
C TYR A 104 24.62 5.92 7.01
N PHE A 105 23.37 5.48 7.10
CA PHE A 105 22.20 6.34 7.00
C PHE A 105 20.97 5.67 7.62
N ILE A 106 20.48 6.22 8.73
CA ILE A 106 19.32 5.69 9.47
C ILE A 106 18.03 5.67 8.65
N GLY A 107 17.92 6.60 7.68
CA GLY A 107 16.77 6.73 6.79
C GLY A 107 16.63 5.65 5.73
N THR A 108 17.67 4.82 5.53
CA THR A 108 17.72 3.84 4.45
C THR A 108 16.56 2.84 4.50
N VAL A 109 16.14 2.42 5.71
CA VAL A 109 15.00 1.50 5.87
C VAL A 109 13.72 2.06 5.24
N TRP A 110 13.51 3.36 5.35
CA TRP A 110 12.35 4.03 4.78
C TRP A 110 12.49 4.22 3.27
N LEU A 111 13.70 4.51 2.78
CA LEU A 111 13.96 4.58 1.33
C LEU A 111 13.78 3.22 0.64
N VAL A 112 14.15 2.13 1.30
CA VAL A 112 13.87 0.77 0.81
C VAL A 112 12.36 0.51 0.76
N ALA A 113 11.61 0.92 1.79
CA ALA A 113 10.15 0.84 1.77
C ALA A 113 9.53 1.66 0.62
N ALA A 114 10.01 2.88 0.38
CA ALA A 114 9.59 3.70 -0.75
C ALA A 114 9.87 3.01 -2.09
N ALA A 115 11.05 2.41 -2.26
CA ALA A 115 11.40 1.68 -3.48
C ALA A 115 10.46 0.48 -3.71
N LEU A 116 10.15 -0.29 -2.67
CA LEU A 116 9.20 -1.42 -2.76
C LEU A 116 7.80 -0.95 -3.16
N TYR A 117 7.32 0.16 -2.59
CA TYR A 117 6.03 0.76 -2.96
C TYR A 117 6.00 1.21 -4.42
N LEU A 118 7.06 1.90 -4.88
CA LEU A 118 7.16 2.32 -6.27
C LEU A 118 7.21 1.14 -7.25
N LEU A 119 7.88 0.04 -6.87
CA LEU A 119 7.91 -1.20 -7.66
C LEU A 119 6.54 -1.90 -7.73
N ALA A 120 5.63 -1.64 -6.78
CA ALA A 120 4.26 -2.15 -6.85
C ALA A 120 3.43 -1.46 -7.95
N ILE A 121 3.77 -0.23 -8.34
CA ILE A 121 3.01 0.54 -9.34
C ILE A 121 2.98 -0.16 -10.72
N PRO A 122 4.10 -0.58 -11.33
CA PRO A 122 4.09 -1.35 -12.58
C PRO A 122 3.26 -2.63 -12.50
N VAL A 123 3.32 -3.35 -11.36
CA VAL A 123 2.56 -4.59 -11.15
C VAL A 123 1.06 -4.29 -11.14
N LEU A 124 0.62 -3.25 -10.42
CA LEU A 124 -0.77 -2.82 -10.38
C LEU A 124 -1.28 -2.39 -11.77
N ILE A 125 -0.47 -1.65 -12.52
CA ILE A 125 -0.81 -1.24 -13.90
C ILE A 125 -0.94 -2.47 -14.80
N TRP A 126 -0.02 -3.44 -14.69
CA TRP A 126 -0.05 -4.66 -15.48
C TRP A 126 -1.27 -5.54 -15.19
N VAL A 127 -1.61 -5.74 -13.91
CA VAL A 127 -2.84 -6.46 -13.52
C VAL A 127 -4.08 -5.75 -14.07
N ALA A 128 -4.14 -4.41 -13.95
CA ALA A 128 -5.25 -3.61 -14.46
C ALA A 128 -5.35 -3.64 -15.99
N ALA A 129 -4.24 -3.72 -16.71
CA ALA A 129 -4.21 -3.89 -18.16
C ALA A 129 -4.78 -5.26 -18.56
N ARG A 130 -4.35 -6.35 -17.89
CA ARG A 130 -4.84 -7.71 -18.17
C ARG A 130 -6.34 -7.86 -17.97
N GLY A 131 -6.89 -7.28 -16.91
CA GLY A 131 -8.33 -7.31 -16.65
C GLY A 131 -9.18 -6.63 -17.73
N ARG A 132 -8.65 -5.60 -18.40
CA ARG A 132 -9.36 -4.94 -19.53
C ARG A 132 -9.36 -5.79 -20.79
N THR A 133 -8.22 -6.42 -21.12
CA THR A 133 -8.12 -7.34 -22.27
C THR A 133 -9.03 -8.56 -22.13
N ALA A 134 -9.15 -9.13 -20.92
CA ALA A 134 -10.03 -10.27 -20.68
C ALA A 134 -11.52 -9.90 -20.83
N ALA A 135 -11.93 -8.73 -20.35
CA ALA A 135 -13.31 -8.24 -20.49
C ALA A 135 -13.66 -7.84 -21.93
N ALA A 136 -12.69 -7.40 -22.74
CA ALA A 136 -12.91 -7.06 -24.15
C ALA A 136 -12.99 -8.30 -25.07
N ALA A 137 -12.55 -9.46 -24.59
CA ALA A 137 -12.55 -10.72 -25.33
C ALA A 137 -13.73 -11.65 -24.99
N ALA A 138 -14.54 -11.28 -24.00
CA ALA A 138 -15.74 -12.00 -23.54
C ALA A 138 -17.01 -11.32 -24.07
#